data_AF-A0A9D5B0G5-F1
#
_entry.id   AF-A0A9D5B0G5-F1
#
_cell.length_a   1.000
_cell.length_b   1.000
_cell.length_c   1.000
_cell.angle_alpha   90.00
_cell.angle_beta   90.00
_cell.angle_gamma   90.00
#
_symmetry.space_group_name_H-M   'P 1'
#
loop_
_entity.id
_entity.type
_entity.pdbx_description
1 polymer ?
#
loop_
_entity_poly.entity_id
_entity_poly.type
_entity_poly.pdbx_seq_one_letter_code
_entity_poly.pdbx_strand_id
1 'polypeptide(L)'
;MNGTDWPSPAAVLQSVESEIKAILTHVGVAVPNCSSGDSPVMLPLPMAALVSLSITFKLDKSLEYIHAITGAALENCASGCPWPSMPVIGSLWAQKVRRWHNFIVVSGSRSVFRHNNESVAQLVRSCFTSFLGIFSSTSKLTAECSVNGLLGSSITAPGACPFVAPGFLFLRSCRNINNVQFLNDVIVGLVTEYSNELAGRMASSGSSRLKSNGASISLATQSAKEMATLGASLLCAAGGIQLVQELYKETIPTWLLSSRDVKLKNDNVVSYILEGYGIAYLLILSGSIFWGVETNLPLSKLSRRNRIIGVHLDFLAEVMERKISLSCNPITWKTYVCCVVRLMVSLAPAWLQEVKVDTLRKLARGLSRWNEHELALSLLQRGGTSAMGALAELVNLVEFEQKKPCS
;
A
#
# COMPACT_ATOMS: atom_id res chain seq x y z
N MET A 1 6.36 -36.09 19.81
CA MET A 1 5.36 -36.48 20.82
C MET A 1 4.81 -37.82 20.41
N ASN A 2 5.33 -38.90 20.98
CA ASN A 2 5.15 -40.28 20.47
C ASN A 2 4.04 -41.03 21.23
N GLY A 3 2.92 -40.35 21.51
CA GLY A 3 1.77 -40.95 22.20
C GLY A 3 0.64 -41.25 21.23
N THR A 4 -0.01 -42.39 21.39
CA THR A 4 -1.28 -42.81 20.77
C THR A 4 -2.46 -41.84 20.96
N ASP A 5 -2.23 -40.73 21.66
CA ASP A 5 -3.24 -39.74 22.07
C ASP A 5 -3.61 -38.76 20.95
N TRP A 6 -2.81 -38.69 19.89
CA TRP A 6 -3.06 -37.80 18.76
C TRP A 6 -3.76 -38.58 17.65
N PRO A 7 -4.94 -38.12 17.18
CA PRO A 7 -5.56 -38.76 16.05
C PRO A 7 -4.74 -38.46 14.79
N SER A 8 -4.70 -39.39 13.84
CA SER A 8 -3.87 -39.22 12.64
C SER A 8 -4.40 -38.08 11.76
N PRO A 9 -3.59 -37.09 11.35
CA PRO A 9 -4.02 -36.03 10.44
C PRO A 9 -4.24 -36.54 9.01
N ALA A 10 -3.71 -37.72 8.66
CA ALA A 10 -3.61 -38.22 7.29
C ALA A 10 -4.96 -38.28 6.54
N ALA A 11 -6.05 -38.63 7.24
CA ALA A 11 -7.37 -38.76 6.62
C ALA A 11 -7.98 -37.42 6.16
N VAL A 12 -7.56 -36.30 6.77
CA VAL A 12 -8.18 -34.97 6.56
C VAL A 12 -7.20 -33.97 5.94
N LEU A 13 -5.89 -34.27 5.98
CA LEU A 13 -4.82 -33.39 5.51
C LEU A 13 -5.00 -32.92 4.07
N GLN A 14 -5.28 -33.84 3.14
CA GLN A 14 -5.45 -33.48 1.73
C GLN A 14 -6.66 -32.55 1.51
N SER A 15 -7.72 -32.72 2.30
CA SER A 15 -8.90 -31.83 2.26
C SER A 15 -8.56 -30.44 2.79
N VAL A 16 -7.89 -30.35 3.94
CA VAL A 16 -7.51 -29.06 4.53
C VAL A 16 -6.51 -28.32 3.63
N GLU A 17 -5.54 -29.03 3.05
CA GLU A 17 -4.62 -28.44 2.09
C GLU A 17 -5.34 -27.91 0.84
N SER A 18 -6.29 -28.68 0.28
CA SER A 18 -7.03 -28.25 -0.91
C SER A 18 -7.92 -27.05 -0.62
N GLU A 19 -8.51 -26.96 0.57
CA GLU A 19 -9.28 -25.78 1.01
C GLU A 19 -8.38 -24.54 1.17
N ILE A 20 -7.22 -24.67 1.81
CA ILE A 20 -6.27 -23.55 1.93
C ILE A 20 -5.82 -23.08 0.53
N LYS A 21 -5.52 -24.03 -0.36
CA LYS A 21 -5.16 -23.74 -1.75
C LYS A 21 -6.30 -23.06 -2.52
N ALA A 22 -7.55 -23.46 -2.27
CA ALA A 22 -8.73 -22.85 -2.87
C ALA A 22 -8.90 -21.40 -2.40
N ILE A 23 -8.70 -21.10 -1.11
CA ILE A 23 -8.72 -19.73 -0.59
C ILE A 23 -7.64 -18.89 -1.26
N LEU A 24 -6.40 -19.37 -1.33
CA LEU A 24 -5.29 -18.64 -1.93
C LEU A 24 -5.54 -18.36 -3.43
N THR A 25 -6.00 -19.39 -4.16
CA THR A 25 -6.35 -19.26 -5.59
C THR A 25 -7.49 -18.26 -5.79
N HIS A 26 -8.52 -18.30 -4.94
CA HIS A 26 -9.64 -17.36 -5.01
C HIS A 26 -9.19 -15.90 -4.80
N VAL A 27 -8.22 -15.69 -3.91
CA VAL A 27 -7.61 -14.39 -3.65
C VAL A 27 -6.60 -13.99 -4.74
N GLY A 28 -6.34 -14.84 -5.74
CA GLY A 28 -5.41 -14.56 -6.83
C GLY A 28 -3.94 -14.78 -6.48
N VAL A 29 -3.67 -15.60 -5.45
CA VAL A 29 -2.32 -15.96 -5.03
C VAL A 29 -1.99 -17.37 -5.51
N ALA A 30 -0.92 -17.50 -6.30
CA ALA A 30 -0.39 -18.79 -6.69
C ALA A 30 0.20 -19.49 -5.47
N VAL A 31 -0.26 -20.72 -5.22
CA VAL A 31 0.26 -21.54 -4.12
C VAL A 31 1.66 -22.01 -4.52
N PRO A 32 2.71 -21.70 -3.75
CA PRO A 32 4.01 -22.30 -4.01
C PRO A 32 3.88 -23.82 -3.91
N ASN A 33 4.47 -24.54 -4.87
CA ASN A 33 4.65 -25.99 -4.79
C ASN A 33 5.67 -26.28 -3.69
N CYS A 34 5.27 -26.10 -2.44
CA CYS A 34 6.00 -26.61 -1.30
C CYS A 34 5.71 -28.11 -1.25
N SER A 35 6.38 -28.89 -2.12
CA SER A 35 6.57 -30.29 -1.83
C SER A 35 7.28 -30.32 -0.47
N SER A 36 6.65 -30.95 0.51
CA SER A 36 7.38 -31.51 1.63
C SER A 36 8.46 -32.37 0.99
N GLY A 37 9.70 -31.87 0.90
CA GLY A 37 10.83 -32.76 0.65
C GLY A 37 10.80 -33.89 1.69
N ASP A 38 11.53 -34.97 1.44
CA ASP A 38 11.50 -36.22 2.22
C ASP A 38 11.80 -36.09 3.75
N SER A 39 11.91 -34.87 4.28
CA SER A 39 11.94 -34.58 5.70
C SER A 39 10.58 -34.84 6.38
N PRO A 40 10.56 -35.49 7.54
CA PRO A 40 9.32 -35.71 8.28
C PRO A 40 8.68 -34.36 8.66
N VAL A 41 7.37 -34.23 8.43
CA VAL A 41 6.61 -33.03 8.80
C VAL A 41 6.62 -32.87 10.31
N MET A 42 7.38 -31.90 10.81
CA MET A 42 7.48 -31.61 12.24
C MET A 42 6.78 -30.29 12.57
N LEU A 43 5.93 -30.31 13.60
CA LEU A 43 5.36 -29.08 14.15
C LEU A 43 6.40 -28.36 15.01
N PRO A 44 6.56 -27.04 14.89
CA PRO A 44 7.36 -26.26 15.83
C PRO A 44 6.90 -26.50 17.27
N LEU A 45 7.84 -26.58 18.22
CA LEU A 45 7.53 -26.93 19.62
C LEU A 45 6.40 -26.09 20.24
N PRO A 46 6.35 -24.75 20.08
CA PRO A 46 5.24 -23.95 20.61
C PRO A 46 3.88 -24.37 20.05
N MET A 47 3.84 -24.81 18.78
CA MET A 47 2.62 -25.27 18.13
C MET A 47 2.23 -26.67 18.52
N ALA A 48 3.21 -27.57 18.63
CA ALA A 48 2.96 -28.89 19.19
C ALA A 48 2.37 -28.78 20.60
N ALA A 49 2.92 -27.92 21.46
CA ALA A 49 2.42 -27.67 22.81
C ALA A 49 1.02 -27.04 22.81
N LEU A 50 0.78 -25.99 22.01
CA LEU A 50 -0.52 -25.33 21.91
C LEU A 50 -1.61 -26.32 21.44
N VAL A 51 -1.31 -27.11 20.41
CA VAL A 51 -2.23 -28.12 19.88
C VAL A 51 -2.45 -29.24 20.89
N SER A 52 -1.41 -29.65 21.65
CA SER A 52 -1.54 -30.61 22.75
C SER A 52 -2.54 -30.12 23.78
N LEU A 53 -2.37 -28.89 24.25
CA LEU A 53 -3.19 -28.30 25.30
C LEU A 53 -4.63 -28.08 24.83
N SER A 54 -4.85 -27.72 23.57
CA SER A 54 -6.19 -27.43 23.07
C SER A 54 -6.96 -28.66 22.60
N ILE A 55 -6.30 -29.71 22.08
CA ILE A 55 -6.94 -30.97 21.66
C ILE A 55 -7.36 -31.80 22.87
N THR A 56 -6.59 -31.74 23.97
CA THR A 56 -6.85 -32.52 25.18
C THR A 56 -7.93 -31.88 26.06
N PHE A 57 -8.17 -30.58 25.96
CA PHE A 57 -9.24 -29.90 26.68
C PHE A 57 -10.62 -30.15 26.04
N LYS A 58 -11.58 -30.64 26.84
CA LYS A 58 -12.98 -30.70 26.45
C LYS A 58 -13.55 -29.27 26.45
N LEU A 59 -13.59 -28.65 25.28
CA LEU A 59 -14.03 -27.26 25.10
C LEU A 59 -15.56 -27.14 25.22
N ASP A 60 -16.04 -27.10 26.46
CA ASP A 60 -17.45 -26.86 26.78
C ASP A 60 -17.85 -25.40 26.48
N LYS A 61 -19.16 -25.13 26.34
CA LYS A 61 -19.67 -23.78 26.02
C LYS A 61 -19.29 -22.71 27.06
N SER A 62 -19.04 -23.09 28.31
CA SER A 62 -18.64 -22.18 29.39
C SER A 62 -17.20 -21.66 29.28
N LEU A 63 -16.37 -22.24 28.40
CA LEU A 63 -14.95 -21.88 28.21
C LEU A 63 -14.71 -21.08 26.92
N GLU A 64 -15.71 -20.35 26.44
CA GLU A 64 -15.61 -19.58 25.21
C GLU A 64 -14.51 -18.50 25.22
N TYR A 65 -14.07 -18.01 26.39
CA TYR A 65 -12.96 -17.07 26.45
C TYR A 65 -11.60 -17.74 26.12
N ILE A 66 -11.43 -19.03 26.44
CA ILE A 66 -10.21 -19.78 26.07
C ILE A 66 -10.09 -19.84 24.54
N HIS A 67 -11.23 -19.86 23.84
CA HIS A 67 -11.26 -19.78 22.38
C HIS A 67 -10.63 -18.51 21.83
N ALA A 68 -10.91 -17.36 22.44
CA ALA A 68 -10.35 -16.08 22.00
C ALA A 68 -8.82 -16.05 22.16
N ILE A 69 -8.31 -16.63 23.25
CA ILE A 69 -6.87 -16.68 23.54
C ILE A 69 -6.17 -17.69 22.61
N THR A 70 -6.68 -18.91 22.52
CA THR A 70 -6.11 -19.97 21.69
C THR A 70 -6.17 -19.62 20.20
N GLY A 71 -7.24 -18.95 19.75
CA GLY A 71 -7.36 -18.46 18.37
C GLY A 71 -6.31 -17.41 18.03
N ALA A 72 -6.13 -16.40 18.89
CA ALA A 72 -5.11 -15.36 18.69
C ALA A 72 -3.68 -15.94 18.73
N ALA A 73 -3.41 -16.89 19.62
CA ALA A 73 -2.13 -17.58 19.69
C ALA A 73 -1.89 -18.43 18.42
N LEU A 74 -2.89 -19.17 17.95
CA LEU A 74 -2.82 -19.93 16.70
C LEU A 74 -2.50 -18.99 15.54
N GLU A 75 -3.20 -17.86 15.42
CA GLU A 75 -2.99 -16.89 14.35
C GLU A 75 -1.58 -16.32 14.29
N ASN A 76 -1.02 -15.96 15.44
CA ASN A 76 0.33 -15.42 15.52
C ASN A 76 1.36 -16.48 15.11
N CYS A 77 1.22 -17.69 15.64
CA CYS A 77 2.14 -18.77 15.32
C CYS A 77 1.95 -19.32 13.90
N ALA A 78 0.74 -19.24 13.34
CA ALA A 78 0.41 -19.70 11.99
C ALA A 78 1.26 -19.05 10.92
N SER A 79 1.46 -17.74 11.06
CA SER A 79 2.31 -16.99 10.16
C SER A 79 3.76 -17.45 10.16
N GLY A 80 4.24 -18.06 11.26
CA GLY A 80 5.64 -18.45 11.45
C GLY A 80 5.99 -19.90 11.20
N CYS A 81 5.01 -20.72 10.84
CA CYS A 81 5.29 -22.13 10.62
C CYS A 81 5.59 -22.39 9.15
N PRO A 82 6.59 -23.24 8.85
CA PRO A 82 6.83 -23.67 7.48
C PRO A 82 5.61 -24.45 6.98
N TRP A 83 5.29 -24.30 5.70
CA TRP A 83 4.34 -25.20 5.04
C TRP A 83 4.88 -26.64 5.11
N PRO A 84 4.07 -27.69 5.41
CA PRO A 84 2.61 -27.73 5.59
C PRO A 84 2.15 -27.75 7.06
N SER A 85 2.86 -27.11 7.99
CA SER A 85 2.53 -27.19 9.43
C SER A 85 1.10 -26.74 9.77
N MET A 86 0.59 -25.69 9.13
CA MET A 86 -0.79 -25.22 9.34
C MET A 86 -1.85 -26.21 8.84
N PRO A 87 -1.73 -26.77 7.62
CA PRO A 87 -2.57 -27.88 7.20
C PRO A 87 -2.60 -29.05 8.20
N VAL A 88 -1.45 -29.44 8.77
CA VAL A 88 -1.41 -30.51 9.79
C VAL A 88 -2.22 -30.12 11.04
N ILE A 89 -2.05 -28.90 11.54
CA ILE A 89 -2.78 -28.43 12.72
C ILE A 89 -4.28 -28.34 12.46
N GLY A 90 -4.67 -27.82 11.29
CA GLY A 90 -6.06 -27.79 10.85
C GLY A 90 -6.68 -29.17 10.80
N SER A 91 -5.94 -30.16 10.31
CA SER A 91 -6.41 -31.55 10.24
C SER A 91 -6.63 -32.17 11.61
N LEU A 92 -5.75 -31.88 12.57
CA LEU A 92 -5.87 -32.40 13.94
C LEU A 92 -7.05 -31.76 14.70
N TRP A 93 -7.28 -30.46 14.52
CA TRP A 93 -8.40 -29.75 15.15
C TRP A 93 -9.74 -30.00 14.47
N ALA A 94 -9.78 -30.17 13.14
CA ALA A 94 -11.00 -30.52 12.42
C ALA A 94 -11.65 -31.80 12.95
N GLN A 95 -10.84 -32.74 13.43
CA GLN A 95 -11.29 -34.01 14.00
C GLN A 95 -11.90 -33.88 15.40
N LYS A 96 -11.63 -32.78 16.12
CA LYS A 96 -12.09 -32.57 17.51
C LYS A 96 -13.10 -31.44 17.65
N VAL A 97 -12.95 -30.36 16.88
CA VAL A 97 -13.70 -29.12 17.02
C VAL A 97 -14.09 -28.61 15.63
N ARG A 98 -15.09 -29.27 15.01
CA ARG A 98 -15.57 -28.93 13.65
C ARG A 98 -15.99 -27.46 13.47
N ARG A 99 -16.51 -26.82 14.53
CA ARG A 99 -16.88 -25.39 14.53
C ARG A 99 -15.71 -24.43 14.23
N TRP A 100 -14.47 -24.85 14.41
CA TRP A 100 -13.28 -24.03 14.19
C TRP A 100 -12.64 -24.21 12.82
N HIS A 101 -13.12 -25.16 12.04
CA HIS A 101 -12.54 -25.54 10.75
C HIS A 101 -12.26 -24.32 9.87
N ASN A 102 -13.27 -23.49 9.61
CA ASN A 102 -13.13 -22.28 8.79
C ASN A 102 -12.09 -21.31 9.35
N PHE A 103 -12.06 -21.10 10.66
CA PHE A 103 -11.09 -20.22 11.31
C PHE A 103 -9.65 -20.72 11.12
N ILE A 104 -9.43 -22.02 11.22
CA ILE A 104 -8.10 -22.61 11.09
C ILE A 104 -7.64 -22.62 9.65
N VAL A 105 -8.52 -22.99 8.71
CA VAL A 105 -8.22 -22.99 7.27
C VAL A 105 -7.85 -21.56 6.82
N VAL A 106 -8.64 -20.55 7.23
CA VAL A 106 -8.33 -19.13 6.94
C VAL A 106 -7.05 -18.67 7.65
N SER A 107 -6.80 -19.09 8.89
CA SER A 107 -5.54 -18.76 9.57
C SER A 107 -4.34 -19.42 8.90
N GLY A 108 -4.53 -20.63 8.37
CA GLY A 108 -3.51 -21.42 7.70
C GLY A 108 -3.06 -20.83 6.37
N SER A 109 -3.94 -20.16 5.63
CA SER A 109 -3.57 -19.50 4.36
C SER A 109 -2.53 -18.37 4.55
N ARG A 110 -2.41 -17.83 5.76
CA ARG A 110 -1.45 -16.76 6.10
C ARG A 110 0.01 -17.22 6.09
N SER A 111 0.29 -18.52 6.26
CA SER A 111 1.66 -19.03 6.37
C SER A 111 2.49 -18.78 5.11
N VAL A 112 1.84 -18.62 3.96
CA VAL A 112 2.50 -18.39 2.67
C VAL A 112 3.15 -17.00 2.60
N PHE A 113 2.56 -15.98 3.25
CA PHE A 113 2.96 -14.58 3.07
C PHE A 113 4.19 -14.18 3.88
N ARG A 114 4.58 -14.93 4.91
CA ARG A 114 5.73 -14.54 5.76
C ARG A 114 7.07 -14.63 5.02
N HIS A 115 7.21 -15.61 4.15
CA HIS A 115 8.49 -15.95 3.50
C HIS A 115 8.48 -15.84 1.98
N ASN A 116 7.31 -15.69 1.35
CA ASN A 116 7.20 -15.60 -0.10
C ASN A 116 6.79 -14.18 -0.53
N ASN A 117 7.79 -13.40 -0.94
CA ASN A 117 7.60 -12.03 -1.44
C ASN A 117 6.70 -11.99 -2.68
N GLU A 118 6.76 -13.01 -3.55
CA GLU A 118 5.92 -13.09 -4.74
C GLU A 118 4.45 -13.25 -4.36
N SER A 119 4.14 -14.13 -3.39
CA SER A 119 2.77 -14.28 -2.89
C SER A 119 2.25 -13.00 -2.21
N VAL A 120 3.13 -12.25 -1.54
CA VAL A 120 2.78 -10.92 -1.01
C VAL A 120 2.48 -9.95 -2.14
N ALA A 121 3.32 -9.88 -3.18
CA ALA A 121 3.09 -9.01 -4.32
C ALA A 121 1.78 -9.33 -5.05
N GLN A 122 1.48 -10.62 -5.23
CA GLN A 122 0.20 -11.08 -5.79
C GLN A 122 -0.99 -10.69 -4.92
N LEU A 123 -0.91 -10.88 -3.60
CA LEU A 123 -1.97 -10.48 -2.68
C LEU A 123 -2.24 -8.97 -2.72
N VAL A 124 -1.18 -8.15 -2.72
CA VAL A 124 -1.30 -6.69 -2.81
C VAL A 124 -1.89 -6.30 -4.16
N ARG A 125 -1.45 -6.93 -5.26
CA ARG A 125 -2.05 -6.72 -6.59
C ARG A 125 -3.54 -7.06 -6.60
N SER A 126 -3.94 -8.16 -5.99
CA SER A 126 -5.35 -8.54 -5.85
C SER A 126 -6.14 -7.54 -5.02
N CYS A 127 -5.55 -6.94 -3.99
CA CYS A 127 -6.18 -5.83 -3.25
C CYS A 127 -6.48 -4.64 -4.17
N PHE A 128 -5.53 -4.24 -5.02
CA PHE A 128 -5.75 -3.18 -6.01
C PHE A 128 -6.81 -3.57 -7.05
N THR A 129 -6.75 -4.78 -7.58
CA THR A 129 -7.73 -5.31 -8.55
C THR A 129 -9.15 -5.25 -7.99
N SER A 130 -9.36 -5.79 -6.80
CA SER A 130 -10.67 -5.87 -6.16
C SER A 130 -11.20 -4.51 -5.72
N PHE A 131 -10.33 -3.60 -5.28
CA PHE A 131 -10.73 -2.25 -4.89
C PHE A 131 -11.13 -1.39 -6.10
N LEU A 132 -10.36 -1.45 -7.19
CA LEU A 132 -10.57 -0.58 -8.36
C LEU A 132 -11.59 -1.15 -9.36
N GLY A 133 -11.90 -2.45 -9.28
CA GLY A 133 -12.86 -3.10 -10.17
C GLY A 133 -12.39 -3.22 -11.62
N ILE A 134 -11.09 -2.99 -11.87
CA ILE A 134 -10.51 -2.79 -13.20
C ILE A 134 -10.60 -4.06 -14.07
N PHE A 135 -10.66 -5.26 -13.47
CA PHE A 135 -10.67 -6.54 -14.20
C PHE A 135 -12.02 -7.30 -14.24
N SER A 136 -13.13 -6.72 -13.76
CA SER A 136 -14.44 -7.40 -13.80
C SER A 136 -15.13 -7.28 -15.16
N SER A 137 -14.76 -8.18 -16.08
CA SER A 137 -15.37 -8.34 -17.42
C SER A 137 -16.56 -9.29 -17.45
N THR A 138 -17.27 -9.50 -16.33
CA THR A 138 -18.50 -10.31 -16.29
C THR A 138 -19.63 -9.64 -15.51
N SER A 139 -20.59 -9.11 -16.26
CA SER A 139 -22.05 -9.05 -16.00
C SER A 139 -22.57 -8.96 -14.54
N LYS A 140 -23.26 -7.84 -14.28
CA LYS A 140 -24.36 -7.61 -13.31
C LYS A 140 -24.00 -7.50 -11.81
N LEU A 141 -23.30 -6.44 -11.42
CA LEU A 141 -23.81 -5.35 -10.55
C LEU A 141 -22.65 -4.37 -10.31
N THR A 142 -22.88 -3.11 -10.60
CA THR A 142 -21.98 -1.97 -10.32
C THR A 142 -21.85 -1.63 -8.82
N ALA A 143 -21.93 -2.62 -7.92
CA ALA A 143 -22.09 -2.39 -6.47
C ALA A 143 -20.97 -2.96 -5.58
N GLU A 144 -20.00 -3.69 -6.12
CA GLU A 144 -18.98 -4.42 -5.32
C GLU A 144 -17.54 -3.93 -5.51
N CYS A 145 -17.33 -2.79 -6.16
CA CYS A 145 -16.01 -2.14 -6.21
C CYS A 145 -15.85 -1.22 -4.99
N SER A 146 -14.63 -0.78 -4.68
CA SER A 146 -14.22 -0.05 -3.47
C SER A 146 -14.00 -0.94 -2.23
N VAL A 147 -14.29 -0.43 -1.04
CA VAL A 147 -14.05 -1.11 0.25
C VAL A 147 -14.76 -2.47 0.33
N ASN A 148 -15.94 -2.59 -0.28
CA ASN A 148 -16.69 -3.85 -0.32
C ASN A 148 -15.96 -4.94 -1.12
N GLY A 149 -15.30 -4.59 -2.23
CA GLY A 149 -14.48 -5.54 -2.98
C GLY A 149 -13.19 -5.92 -2.23
N LEU A 150 -12.64 -4.99 -1.45
CA LEU A 150 -11.43 -5.20 -0.67
C LEU A 150 -11.66 -6.05 0.58
N LEU A 151 -12.76 -5.83 1.30
CA LEU A 151 -13.04 -6.44 2.62
C LEU A 151 -14.15 -7.49 2.58
N GLY A 152 -14.91 -7.58 1.48
CA GLY A 152 -16.09 -8.43 1.35
C GLY A 152 -17.35 -7.79 1.94
N SER A 153 -18.52 -8.25 1.48
CA SER A 153 -19.84 -7.77 1.93
C SER A 153 -20.48 -8.67 3.00
N SER A 154 -20.02 -9.92 3.15
CA SER A 154 -20.44 -10.84 4.22
C SER A 154 -19.42 -11.96 4.43
N ILE A 155 -19.21 -12.37 5.69
CA ILE A 155 -18.55 -13.65 5.99
C ILE A 155 -19.61 -14.73 5.71
N THR A 156 -19.41 -15.55 4.68
CA THR A 156 -20.40 -16.55 4.27
C THR A 156 -20.75 -17.52 5.40
N ALA A 157 -22.01 -17.97 5.39
CA ALA A 157 -22.57 -18.87 6.40
C ALA A 157 -21.79 -20.20 6.53
N PRO A 158 -21.87 -20.88 7.69
CA PRO A 158 -21.11 -22.11 7.94
C PRO A 158 -21.47 -23.22 6.93
N GLY A 159 -20.50 -23.76 6.21
CA GLY A 159 -20.66 -25.00 5.43
C GLY A 159 -20.14 -24.99 3.99
N ALA A 160 -19.91 -23.82 3.39
CA ALA A 160 -19.16 -23.67 2.13
C ALA A 160 -17.72 -23.22 2.43
N CYS A 161 -16.77 -23.54 1.53
CA CYS A 161 -15.39 -23.04 1.63
C CYS A 161 -15.41 -21.53 1.89
N PRO A 162 -14.72 -21.01 2.93
CA PRO A 162 -14.83 -19.61 3.29
C PRO A 162 -14.22 -18.76 2.16
N PHE A 163 -15.07 -18.01 1.47
CA PHE A 163 -14.62 -16.98 0.53
C PHE A 163 -14.06 -15.82 1.35
N VAL A 164 -12.79 -15.50 1.14
CA VAL A 164 -12.10 -14.43 1.86
C VAL A 164 -11.70 -13.36 0.86
N ALA A 165 -12.05 -12.10 1.14
CA ALA A 165 -11.63 -10.97 0.32
C ALA A 165 -10.12 -10.70 0.48
N PRO A 166 -9.42 -10.27 -0.59
CA PRO A 166 -7.97 -10.06 -0.58
C PRO A 166 -7.50 -9.10 0.53
N GLY A 167 -8.21 -8.00 0.73
CA GLY A 167 -7.86 -7.00 1.75
C GLY A 167 -8.06 -7.52 3.17
N PHE A 168 -9.07 -8.34 3.41
CA PHE A 168 -9.23 -9.01 4.71
C PHE A 168 -8.04 -9.93 5.00
N LEU A 169 -7.64 -10.75 4.02
CA LEU A 169 -6.49 -11.64 4.18
C LEU A 169 -5.18 -10.86 4.35
N PHE A 170 -5.02 -9.75 3.63
CA PHE A 170 -3.89 -8.83 3.78
C PHE A 170 -3.83 -8.25 5.18
N LEU A 171 -4.91 -7.66 5.70
CA LEU A 171 -4.92 -7.04 7.04
C LEU A 171 -4.59 -8.03 8.15
N ARG A 172 -4.96 -9.30 7.99
CA ARG A 172 -4.56 -10.34 8.94
C ARG A 172 -3.11 -10.76 8.77
N SER A 173 -2.54 -10.66 7.57
CA SER A 173 -1.18 -11.16 7.27
C SER A 173 -0.10 -10.08 7.37
N CYS A 174 -0.46 -8.80 7.21
CA CYS A 174 0.48 -7.72 6.89
C CYS A 174 1.54 -7.47 7.96
N ARG A 175 1.20 -7.65 9.24
CA ARG A 175 2.14 -7.48 10.37
C ARG A 175 3.24 -8.53 10.43
N ASN A 176 3.06 -9.64 9.72
CA ASN A 176 3.95 -10.80 9.79
C ASN A 176 4.75 -10.98 8.50
N ILE A 177 4.69 -10.00 7.59
CA ILE A 177 5.53 -9.95 6.39
C ILE A 177 6.93 -9.53 6.83
N ASN A 178 7.94 -10.36 6.55
CA ASN A 178 9.32 -10.09 7.00
C ASN A 178 10.02 -9.03 6.14
N ASN A 179 9.90 -9.12 4.81
CA ASN A 179 10.52 -8.15 3.90
C ASN A 179 9.59 -6.96 3.66
N VAL A 180 9.55 -6.09 4.65
CA VAL A 180 8.65 -4.94 4.61
C VAL A 180 9.10 -3.91 3.56
N GLN A 181 10.41 -3.76 3.34
CA GLN A 181 10.98 -2.81 2.36
C GLN A 181 10.50 -3.10 0.93
N PHE A 182 10.47 -4.38 0.55
CA PHE A 182 9.92 -4.85 -0.72
C PHE A 182 8.47 -4.39 -0.95
N LEU A 183 7.68 -4.22 0.12
CA LEU A 183 6.30 -3.77 0.01
C LEU A 183 6.19 -2.34 -0.54
N ASN A 184 7.14 -1.45 -0.21
CA ASN A 184 7.18 -0.09 -0.76
C ASN A 184 7.35 -0.14 -2.28
N ASP A 185 8.30 -0.95 -2.76
CA ASP A 185 8.56 -1.11 -4.20
C ASP A 185 7.34 -1.68 -4.93
N VAL A 186 6.69 -2.70 -4.36
CA VAL A 186 5.47 -3.29 -4.91
C VAL A 186 4.35 -2.25 -5.00
N ILE A 187 4.09 -1.51 -3.92
CA ILE A 187 2.99 -0.53 -3.88
C ILE A 187 3.25 0.62 -4.87
N VAL A 188 4.47 1.16 -4.89
CA VAL A 188 4.87 2.21 -5.85
C VAL A 188 4.78 1.71 -7.29
N GLY A 189 5.20 0.45 -7.53
CA GLY A 189 5.06 -0.23 -8.81
C GLY A 189 3.61 -0.37 -9.26
N LEU A 190 2.72 -0.83 -8.37
CA LEU A 190 1.29 -0.98 -8.66
C LEU A 190 0.62 0.38 -8.91
N VAL A 191 0.89 1.40 -8.10
CA VAL A 191 0.34 2.75 -8.32
C VAL A 191 0.77 3.29 -9.70
N THR A 192 2.02 3.06 -10.10
CA THR A 192 2.48 3.40 -11.45
C THR A 192 1.70 2.62 -12.51
N GLU A 193 1.67 1.29 -12.38
CA GLU A 193 1.10 0.39 -13.38
C GLU A 193 -0.37 0.68 -13.63
N TYR A 194 -1.16 0.81 -12.56
CA TYR A 194 -2.57 1.12 -12.68
C TYR A 194 -2.83 2.55 -13.18
N SER A 195 -1.94 3.50 -12.90
CA SER A 195 -2.00 4.84 -13.52
C SER A 195 -1.83 4.76 -15.03
N ASN A 196 -0.91 3.91 -15.51
CA ASN A 196 -0.68 3.69 -16.93
C ASN A 196 -1.84 2.93 -17.60
N GLU A 197 -2.41 1.94 -16.92
CA GLU A 197 -3.57 1.21 -17.42
C GLU A 197 -4.79 2.13 -17.55
N LEU A 198 -5.03 2.96 -16.53
CA LEU A 198 -6.10 3.95 -16.53
C LEU A 198 -5.94 4.96 -17.68
N ALA A 199 -4.71 5.44 -17.92
CA ALA A 199 -4.40 6.30 -19.05
C ALA A 199 -4.64 5.60 -20.40
N GLY A 200 -4.30 4.32 -20.51
CA GLY A 200 -4.52 3.50 -21.70
C GLY A 200 -6.02 3.34 -22.04
N ARG A 201 -6.86 3.05 -21.04
CA ARG A 201 -8.31 2.95 -21.22
C ARG A 201 -8.92 4.26 -21.72
N MET A 202 -8.42 5.38 -21.19
CA MET A 202 -8.85 6.71 -21.60
C MET A 202 -8.49 7.01 -23.06
N ALA A 203 -7.32 6.58 -23.52
CA ALA A 203 -6.91 6.71 -24.91
C ALA A 203 -7.77 5.81 -25.84
N SER A 204 -8.12 4.59 -25.41
CA SER A 204 -8.93 3.66 -26.22
C SER A 204 -10.42 4.00 -26.28
N SER A 205 -10.95 4.72 -25.29
CA SER A 205 -12.38 5.11 -25.24
C SER A 205 -12.72 6.33 -26.11
N GLY A 206 -11.76 6.83 -26.89
CA GLY A 206 -11.92 7.97 -27.80
C GLY A 206 -12.83 7.66 -28.99
N SER A 207 -14.14 7.59 -28.77
CA SER A 207 -15.13 7.80 -29.82
C SER A 207 -15.10 9.27 -30.26
N SER A 208 -15.15 9.50 -31.58
CA SER A 208 -14.99 10.77 -32.29
C SER A 208 -16.11 11.81 -32.08
N ARG A 209 -16.77 11.85 -30.92
CA ARG A 209 -17.84 12.83 -30.64
C ARG A 209 -17.57 13.63 -29.37
N LEU A 210 -16.92 14.78 -29.61
CA LEU A 210 -17.11 16.09 -28.97
C LEU A 210 -17.16 16.19 -27.43
N LYS A 211 -16.16 16.92 -26.93
CA LYS A 211 -16.19 17.85 -25.77
C LYS A 211 -16.36 17.24 -24.36
N SER A 212 -15.24 16.87 -23.72
CA SER A 212 -14.92 17.27 -22.33
C SER A 212 -13.57 16.70 -21.83
N ASN A 213 -12.44 17.12 -22.41
CA ASN A 213 -11.09 16.72 -21.92
C ASN A 213 -10.87 17.05 -20.43
N GLY A 214 -11.56 18.05 -19.87
CA GLY A 214 -11.48 18.39 -18.44
C GLY A 214 -12.21 17.41 -17.51
N ALA A 215 -13.36 16.87 -17.94
CA ALA A 215 -14.14 15.93 -17.14
C ALA A 215 -13.42 14.58 -17.03
N SER A 216 -12.80 14.11 -18.12
CA SER A 216 -12.01 12.88 -18.13
C SER A 216 -10.76 12.99 -17.24
N ILE A 217 -10.02 14.10 -17.27
CA ILE A 217 -8.84 14.30 -16.42
C ILE A 217 -9.21 14.39 -14.94
N SER A 218 -10.33 15.03 -14.59
CA SER A 218 -10.80 15.12 -13.20
C SER A 218 -11.14 13.74 -12.63
N LEU A 219 -11.82 12.89 -13.42
CA LEU A 219 -12.12 11.51 -13.07
C LEU A 219 -10.83 10.69 -12.94
N ALA A 220 -9.88 10.86 -13.86
CA ALA A 220 -8.60 10.16 -13.81
C ALA A 220 -7.78 10.53 -12.56
N THR A 221 -7.80 11.80 -12.18
CA THR A 221 -7.13 12.31 -10.98
C THR A 221 -7.80 11.77 -9.71
N GLN A 222 -9.13 11.65 -9.71
CA GLN A 222 -9.89 11.04 -8.61
C GLN A 222 -9.54 9.55 -8.47
N SER A 223 -9.48 8.80 -9.57
CA SER A 223 -9.05 7.41 -9.54
C SER A 223 -7.58 7.27 -9.09
N ALA A 224 -6.68 8.15 -9.54
CA ALA A 224 -5.28 8.18 -9.07
C ALA A 224 -5.19 8.41 -7.56
N LYS A 225 -6.03 9.30 -7.03
CA LYS A 225 -6.17 9.51 -5.59
C LYS A 225 -6.69 8.26 -4.89
N GLU A 226 -7.72 7.59 -5.40
CA GLU A 226 -8.26 6.36 -4.82
C GLU A 226 -7.22 5.23 -4.77
N MET A 227 -6.50 5.01 -5.86
CA MET A 227 -5.37 4.06 -5.92
C MET A 227 -4.29 4.38 -4.89
N ALA A 228 -3.92 5.66 -4.80
CA ALA A 228 -2.95 6.14 -3.83
C ALA A 228 -3.44 6.00 -2.38
N THR A 229 -4.73 6.24 -2.11
CA THR A 229 -5.32 6.05 -0.77
C THR A 229 -5.28 4.59 -0.34
N LEU A 230 -5.53 3.65 -1.26
CA LEU A 230 -5.39 2.23 -0.99
C LEU A 230 -3.93 1.89 -0.69
N GLY A 231 -3.01 2.29 -1.57
CA GLY A 231 -1.57 2.05 -1.39
C GLY A 231 -1.06 2.59 -0.06
N ALA A 232 -1.42 3.83 0.30
CA ALA A 232 -1.08 4.43 1.58
C ALA A 232 -1.64 3.62 2.75
N SER A 233 -2.91 3.19 2.68
CA SER A 233 -3.55 2.41 3.74
C SER A 233 -2.87 1.05 3.95
N LEU A 234 -2.56 0.33 2.87
CA LEU A 234 -1.89 -0.98 2.93
C LEU A 234 -0.47 -0.86 3.50
N LEU A 235 0.29 0.14 3.05
CA LEU A 235 1.64 0.44 3.53
C LEU A 235 1.60 0.76 5.03
N CYS A 236 0.66 1.63 5.44
CA CYS A 236 0.50 1.99 6.85
C CYS A 236 0.08 0.79 7.73
N ALA A 237 -0.78 -0.09 7.22
CA ALA A 237 -1.22 -1.28 7.95
C ALA A 237 -0.10 -2.31 8.15
N ALA A 238 0.83 -2.44 7.19
CA ALA A 238 1.89 -3.44 7.22
C ALA A 238 3.10 -3.05 8.08
N GLY A 239 3.71 -1.91 7.79
CA GLY A 239 5.05 -1.57 8.32
C GLY A 239 5.16 -0.27 9.09
N GLY A 240 4.02 0.35 9.41
CA GLY A 240 4.04 1.47 10.34
C GLY A 240 4.82 2.68 9.82
N ILE A 241 5.38 3.42 10.77
CA ILE A 241 6.20 4.59 10.49
C ILE A 241 7.47 4.26 9.69
N GLN A 242 8.07 3.08 9.88
CA GLN A 242 9.36 2.72 9.25
C GLN A 242 9.26 2.75 7.72
N LEU A 243 8.23 2.11 7.16
CA LEU A 243 8.01 2.12 5.72
C LEU A 243 7.74 3.52 5.18
N VAL A 244 7.03 4.35 5.92
CA VAL A 244 6.78 5.73 5.48
C VAL A 244 8.07 6.55 5.48
N GLN A 245 8.99 6.33 6.43
CA GLN A 245 10.29 7.02 6.35
C GLN A 245 11.09 6.58 5.13
N GLU A 246 11.11 5.29 4.86
CA GLU A 246 11.80 4.70 3.72
C GLU A 246 11.17 5.14 2.39
N LEU A 247 9.84 5.25 2.33
CA LEU A 247 9.12 5.76 1.18
C LEU A 247 9.60 7.17 0.80
N TYR A 248 9.74 8.05 1.80
CA TYR A 248 10.18 9.44 1.63
C TYR A 248 11.67 9.55 1.30
N LYS A 249 12.53 8.76 1.95
CA LYS A 249 13.99 8.91 1.86
C LYS A 249 14.63 8.12 0.73
N GLU A 250 14.11 6.93 0.46
CA GLU A 250 14.77 5.94 -0.38
C GLU A 250 13.88 5.54 -1.56
N THR A 251 12.67 5.01 -1.31
CA THR A 251 11.86 4.40 -2.38
C THR A 251 11.48 5.40 -3.46
N ILE A 252 10.86 6.54 -3.11
CA ILE A 252 10.42 7.52 -4.11
C ILE A 252 11.59 8.26 -4.77
N PRO A 253 12.64 8.70 -4.04
CA PRO A 253 13.84 9.23 -4.68
C PRO A 253 14.48 8.22 -5.64
N THR A 254 14.66 6.97 -5.23
CA THR A 254 15.21 5.90 -6.10
C THR A 254 14.33 5.66 -7.32
N TRP A 255 13.00 5.65 -7.13
CA TRP A 255 12.02 5.53 -8.21
C TRP A 255 12.14 6.66 -9.25
N LEU A 256 12.28 7.92 -8.81
CA LEU A 256 12.50 9.08 -9.70
C LEU A 256 13.84 9.02 -10.44
N LEU A 257 14.86 8.45 -9.79
CA LEU A 257 16.22 8.30 -10.32
C LEU A 257 16.38 7.05 -11.19
N SER A 258 15.49 6.06 -11.06
CA SER A 258 15.60 4.81 -11.80
C SER A 258 15.20 5.00 -13.26
N SER A 259 16.04 4.52 -14.18
CA SER A 259 15.64 4.39 -15.59
C SER A 259 14.64 3.26 -15.69
N ARG A 260 13.39 3.62 -15.96
CA ARG A 260 12.32 2.67 -16.14
C ARG A 260 12.27 2.26 -17.61
N ASP A 261 12.80 1.08 -17.91
CA ASP A 261 12.54 0.35 -19.16
C ASP A 261 11.09 -0.14 -19.20
N VAL A 262 10.13 0.76 -18.98
CA VAL A 262 8.73 0.48 -19.25
C VAL A 262 8.63 0.48 -20.77
N LYS A 263 8.72 -0.73 -21.34
CA LYS A 263 8.41 -1.04 -22.74
C LYS A 263 7.31 -0.09 -23.21
N LEU A 264 7.69 0.81 -24.12
CA LEU A 264 6.88 1.83 -24.80
C LEU A 264 5.59 1.23 -25.36
N LYS A 265 4.59 0.97 -24.50
CA LYS A 265 3.28 0.52 -24.94
C LYS A 265 2.27 1.65 -25.00
N ASN A 266 2.58 2.83 -24.47
CA ASN A 266 1.79 4.05 -24.63
C ASN A 266 2.63 5.28 -24.28
N ASP A 267 3.15 6.00 -25.27
CA ASP A 267 3.64 7.38 -25.15
C ASP A 267 2.45 8.34 -24.96
N ASN A 268 1.64 8.09 -23.94
CA ASN A 268 0.50 8.94 -23.62
C ASN A 268 0.90 9.92 -22.53
N VAL A 269 0.83 11.22 -22.83
CA VAL A 269 1.06 12.31 -21.87
C VAL A 269 0.22 12.15 -20.59
N VAL A 270 -1.01 11.63 -20.72
CA VAL A 270 -1.90 11.38 -19.57
C VAL A 270 -1.31 10.35 -18.60
N SER A 271 -0.55 9.38 -19.11
CA SER A 271 0.12 8.35 -18.31
C SER A 271 1.11 8.96 -17.33
N TYR A 272 1.99 9.83 -17.82
CA TYR A 272 3.00 10.53 -17.03
C TYR A 272 2.38 11.49 -16.00
N ILE A 273 1.28 12.16 -16.38
CA ILE A 273 0.53 13.02 -15.46
C ILE A 273 -0.05 12.17 -14.32
N LEU A 274 -0.75 11.07 -14.63
CA LEU A 274 -1.37 10.22 -13.62
C LEU A 274 -0.35 9.54 -12.71
N GLU A 275 0.78 9.09 -13.25
CA GLU A 275 1.90 8.54 -12.49
C GLU A 275 2.42 9.56 -11.46
N GLY A 276 2.69 10.79 -11.89
CA GLY A 276 3.13 11.87 -11.00
C GLY A 276 2.11 12.19 -9.90
N TYR A 277 0.81 12.27 -10.25
CA TYR A 277 -0.26 12.47 -9.29
C TYR A 277 -0.40 11.32 -8.30
N GLY A 278 -0.43 10.08 -8.77
CA GLY A 278 -0.60 8.88 -7.95
C GLY A 278 0.49 8.76 -6.90
N ILE A 279 1.75 8.96 -7.29
CA ILE A 279 2.89 8.89 -6.36
C ILE A 279 2.89 10.08 -5.37
N ALA A 280 2.52 11.28 -5.81
CA ALA A 280 2.39 12.43 -4.92
C ALA A 280 1.31 12.22 -3.85
N TYR A 281 0.13 11.73 -4.25
CA TYR A 281 -0.92 11.36 -3.30
C TYR A 281 -0.48 10.24 -2.35
N LEU A 282 0.20 9.21 -2.87
CA LEU A 282 0.68 8.09 -2.07
C LEU A 282 1.62 8.59 -0.96
N LEU A 283 2.60 9.42 -1.32
CA LEU A 283 3.53 10.04 -0.39
C LEU A 283 2.80 10.82 0.71
N ILE A 284 1.99 11.82 0.32
CA ILE A 284 1.36 12.75 1.26
C ILE A 284 0.34 12.05 2.15
N LEU A 285 -0.48 11.15 1.60
CA LEU A 285 -1.47 10.41 2.38
C LEU A 285 -0.79 9.46 3.38
N SER A 286 0.28 8.77 2.97
CA SER A 286 1.05 7.91 3.88
C SER A 286 1.65 8.70 5.04
N GLY A 287 2.24 9.87 4.75
CA GLY A 287 2.74 10.78 5.78
C GLY A 287 1.63 11.30 6.70
N SER A 288 0.47 11.64 6.13
CA SER A 288 -0.67 12.20 6.88
C SER A 288 -1.28 11.18 7.85
N ILE A 289 -1.36 9.90 7.46
CA ILE A 289 -1.89 8.83 8.32
C ILE A 289 -1.03 8.65 9.59
N PHE A 290 0.30 8.74 9.49
CA PHE A 290 1.17 8.53 10.66
C PHE A 290 1.55 9.77 11.44
N TRP A 291 1.87 10.85 10.74
CA TRP A 291 2.34 12.07 11.37
C TRP A 291 1.23 13.08 11.59
N GLY A 292 0.03 12.85 11.07
CA GLY A 292 -1.04 13.83 11.14
C GLY A 292 -0.72 15.09 10.34
N VAL A 293 -1.74 15.92 10.23
CA VAL A 293 -1.72 17.14 9.42
C VAL A 293 -1.46 18.38 10.28
N GLU A 294 -1.75 18.29 11.58
CA GLU A 294 -1.68 19.38 12.53
C GLU A 294 -0.34 19.43 13.29
N THR A 295 -0.14 20.49 14.07
CA THR A 295 1.01 20.71 14.96
C THR A 295 0.87 20.01 16.32
N ASN A 296 -0.29 19.43 16.63
CA ASN A 296 -0.64 18.84 17.92
C ASN A 296 -0.03 17.44 18.14
N LEU A 297 1.27 17.29 17.90
CA LEU A 297 1.98 16.02 18.12
C LEU A 297 2.99 16.13 19.25
N PRO A 298 3.31 15.02 19.94
CA PRO A 298 4.45 14.97 20.85
C PRO A 298 5.73 15.44 20.17
N LEU A 299 6.57 16.22 20.85
CA LEU A 299 7.81 16.80 20.29
C LEU A 299 8.72 15.78 19.59
N SER A 300 8.77 14.54 20.08
CA SER A 300 9.57 13.46 19.47
C SER A 300 9.03 12.99 18.12
N LYS A 301 7.71 13.01 17.92
CA LYS A 301 7.07 12.69 16.63
C LYS A 301 7.18 13.86 15.66
N LEU A 302 7.04 15.10 16.16
CA LEU A 302 7.25 16.32 15.39
C LEU A 302 8.68 16.38 14.82
N SER A 303 9.71 16.26 15.66
CA SER A 303 11.10 16.35 15.21
C SER A 303 11.46 15.29 14.16
N ARG A 304 10.94 14.07 14.33
CA ARG A 304 11.12 12.97 13.38
C ARG A 304 10.41 13.25 12.06
N ARG A 305 9.16 13.72 12.09
CA ARG A 305 8.41 14.17 10.89
C ARG A 305 9.22 15.21 10.12
N ASN A 306 9.67 16.26 10.80
CA ASN A 306 10.34 17.40 10.18
C ASN A 306 11.65 17.00 9.50
N ARG A 307 12.42 16.13 10.16
CA ARG A 307 13.64 15.58 9.56
C ARG A 307 13.35 14.81 8.27
N ILE A 308 12.29 14.00 8.24
CA ILE A 308 12.00 13.14 7.09
C ILE A 308 11.43 13.96 5.93
N ILE A 309 10.48 14.85 6.21
CA ILE A 309 9.92 15.76 5.21
C ILE A 309 11.01 16.69 4.67
N GLY A 310 11.84 17.24 5.56
CA GLY A 310 12.96 18.10 5.19
C GLY A 310 13.96 17.40 4.26
N VAL A 311 14.34 16.15 4.54
CA VAL A 311 15.22 15.37 3.65
C VAL A 311 14.61 15.19 2.27
N HIS A 312 13.31 14.87 2.18
CA HIS A 312 12.65 14.71 0.90
C HIS A 312 12.57 16.03 0.12
N LEU A 313 12.21 17.13 0.77
CA LEU A 313 12.17 18.46 0.13
C LEU A 313 13.54 18.99 -0.26
N ASP A 314 14.58 18.70 0.52
CA ASP A 314 15.97 19.01 0.20
C ASP A 314 16.37 18.30 -1.10
N PHE A 315 16.04 17.00 -1.24
CA PHE A 315 16.21 16.26 -2.49
C PHE A 315 15.46 16.92 -3.66
N LEU A 316 14.18 17.28 -3.49
CA LEU A 316 13.42 17.94 -4.56
C LEU A 316 14.06 19.27 -4.98
N ALA A 317 14.52 20.06 -4.02
CA ALA A 317 15.18 21.34 -4.27
C ALA A 317 16.49 21.17 -5.05
N GLU A 318 17.29 20.16 -4.72
CA GLU A 318 18.55 19.86 -5.42
C GLU A 318 18.32 19.42 -6.87
N VAL A 319 17.29 18.61 -7.11
CA VAL A 319 16.87 18.24 -8.46
C VAL A 319 16.39 19.48 -9.25
N MET A 320 15.61 20.37 -8.63
CA MET A 320 15.17 21.62 -9.28
C MET A 320 16.34 22.56 -9.63
N GLU A 321 17.41 22.56 -8.82
CA GLU A 321 18.67 23.27 -9.11
C GLU A 321 19.51 22.58 -10.19
N ARG A 322 19.06 21.44 -10.74
CA ARG A 322 19.79 20.59 -11.71
C ARG A 322 21.13 20.05 -11.16
N LYS A 323 21.24 19.91 -9.84
CA LYS A 323 22.39 19.26 -9.19
C LYS A 323 22.32 17.75 -9.30
N ILE A 324 21.11 17.22 -9.41
CA ILE A 324 20.82 15.81 -9.57
C ILE A 324 20.09 15.62 -10.90
N SER A 325 20.54 14.68 -11.71
CA SER A 325 19.87 14.28 -12.94
C SER A 325 18.83 13.20 -12.65
N LEU A 326 17.60 13.40 -13.14
CA LEU A 326 16.54 12.40 -13.08
C LEU A 326 16.53 11.51 -14.31
N SER A 327 16.04 10.28 -14.15
CA SER A 327 15.76 9.36 -15.25
C SER A 327 14.27 9.27 -15.61
N CYS A 328 13.38 9.77 -14.76
CA CYS A 328 11.94 9.80 -15.06
C CYS A 328 11.57 10.88 -16.10
N ASN A 329 10.40 10.73 -16.73
CA ASN A 329 9.88 11.70 -17.69
C ASN A 329 9.71 13.10 -17.05
N PRO A 330 10.11 14.20 -17.72
CA PRO A 330 9.96 15.57 -17.20
C PRO A 330 8.52 15.95 -16.82
N ILE A 331 7.51 15.37 -17.49
CA ILE A 331 6.08 15.57 -17.19
C ILE A 331 5.72 14.91 -15.86
N THR A 332 6.16 13.67 -15.64
CA THR A 332 5.98 12.95 -14.36
C THR A 332 6.62 13.75 -13.23
N TRP A 333 7.86 14.21 -13.42
CA TRP A 333 8.59 15.03 -12.44
C TRP A 333 7.86 16.33 -12.11
N LYS A 334 7.51 17.14 -13.12
CA LYS A 334 6.79 18.41 -12.92
C LYS A 334 5.48 18.16 -12.18
N THR A 335 4.70 17.16 -12.61
CA THR A 335 3.40 16.84 -12.01
C THR A 335 3.54 16.39 -10.55
N TYR A 336 4.51 15.52 -10.27
CA TYR A 336 4.82 15.05 -8.92
C TYR A 336 5.15 16.22 -7.98
N VAL A 337 6.11 17.07 -8.35
CA VAL A 337 6.53 18.20 -7.50
C VAL A 337 5.39 19.20 -7.29
N CYS A 338 4.71 19.61 -8.36
CA CYS A 338 3.58 20.52 -8.25
C CYS A 338 2.47 19.94 -7.36
N CYS A 339 2.18 18.65 -7.49
CA CYS A 339 1.15 17.99 -6.68
C CYS A 339 1.56 17.87 -5.21
N VAL A 340 2.80 17.43 -4.91
CA VAL A 340 3.34 17.36 -3.54
C VAL A 340 3.25 18.73 -2.87
N VAL A 341 3.75 19.78 -3.51
CA VAL A 341 3.72 21.14 -2.94
C VAL A 341 2.28 21.63 -2.75
N ARG A 342 1.41 21.41 -3.74
CA ARG A 342 -0.01 21.80 -3.64
C ARG A 342 -0.72 21.10 -2.49
N LEU A 343 -0.48 19.80 -2.31
CA LEU A 343 -1.05 19.03 -1.20
C LEU A 343 -0.48 19.46 0.15
N MET A 344 0.81 19.78 0.25
CA MET A 344 1.39 20.30 1.48
C MET A 344 0.84 21.68 1.84
N VAL A 345 0.71 22.60 0.88
CA VAL A 345 0.17 23.94 1.10
C VAL A 345 -1.32 23.90 1.51
N SER A 346 -2.10 23.01 0.91
CA SER A 346 -3.55 22.94 1.11
C SER A 346 -3.95 22.06 2.30
N LEU A 347 -3.37 20.86 2.40
CA LEU A 347 -3.73 19.88 3.42
C LEU A 347 -2.85 20.04 4.65
N ALA A 348 -1.53 20.03 4.51
CA ALA A 348 -0.58 19.96 5.63
C ALA A 348 0.36 21.17 5.77
N PRO A 349 -0.18 22.41 5.89
CA PRO A 349 0.65 23.62 5.88
C PRO A 349 1.62 23.69 7.05
N ALA A 350 1.28 23.07 8.18
CA ALA A 350 2.15 22.95 9.35
C ALA A 350 3.49 22.26 9.04
N TRP A 351 3.52 21.37 8.05
CA TRP A 351 4.74 20.66 7.65
C TRP A 351 5.78 21.60 7.02
N LEU A 352 5.35 22.74 6.48
CA LEU A 352 6.22 23.69 5.78
C LEU A 352 6.92 24.66 6.73
N GLN A 353 6.32 24.96 7.88
CA GLN A 353 6.86 25.95 8.84
C GLN A 353 8.21 25.55 9.45
N GLU A 354 8.51 24.25 9.45
CA GLU A 354 9.70 23.67 10.08
C GLU A 354 10.76 23.24 9.05
N VAL A 355 10.53 23.55 7.77
CA VAL A 355 11.46 23.30 6.66
C VAL A 355 12.43 24.46 6.56
N LYS A 356 13.68 24.19 6.17
CA LYS A 356 14.69 25.23 5.94
C LYS A 356 14.20 26.23 4.90
N VAL A 357 14.30 27.51 5.20
CA VAL A 357 13.91 28.61 4.29
C VAL A 357 14.63 28.51 2.95
N ASP A 358 15.90 28.12 2.96
CA ASP A 358 16.69 27.96 1.73
C ASP A 358 16.08 26.90 0.80
N THR A 359 15.59 25.80 1.36
CA THR A 359 14.93 24.72 0.61
C THR A 359 13.61 25.22 0.01
N LEU A 360 12.79 25.91 0.81
CA LEU A 360 11.54 26.50 0.34
C LEU A 360 11.79 27.54 -0.77
N ARG A 361 12.82 28.38 -0.62
CA ARG A 361 13.23 29.39 -1.62
C ARG A 361 13.61 28.73 -2.95
N LYS A 362 14.40 27.65 -2.91
CA LYS A 362 14.82 26.91 -4.11
C LYS A 362 13.63 26.28 -4.83
N LEU A 363 12.74 25.63 -4.09
CA LEU A 363 11.51 25.05 -4.63
C LEU A 363 10.62 26.12 -5.26
N ALA A 364 10.40 27.24 -4.57
CA ALA A 364 9.59 28.34 -5.07
C ALA A 364 10.16 28.94 -6.37
N ARG A 365 11.48 29.15 -6.44
CA ARG A 365 12.14 29.59 -7.69
C ARG A 365 11.97 28.59 -8.83
N GLY A 366 12.09 27.29 -8.52
CA GLY A 366 11.86 26.23 -9.49
C GLY A 366 10.42 26.20 -10.01
N LEU A 367 9.43 26.38 -9.14
CA LEU A 367 8.02 26.45 -9.50
C LEU A 367 7.72 27.69 -10.37
N SER A 368 8.30 28.84 -10.05
CA SER A 368 8.18 30.04 -10.89
C SER A 368 8.73 29.83 -12.30
N ARG A 369 9.84 29.08 -12.46
CA ARG A 369 10.35 28.71 -13.80
C ARG A 369 9.39 27.84 -14.61
N TRP A 370 8.44 27.19 -13.95
CA TRP A 370 7.39 26.39 -14.58
C TRP A 370 6.07 27.15 -14.74
N ASN A 371 6.08 28.47 -14.50
CA ASN A 371 4.92 29.36 -14.50
C ASN A 371 3.87 29.01 -13.41
N GLU A 372 4.29 28.38 -12.31
CA GLU A 372 3.43 28.03 -11.16
C GLU A 372 3.59 29.08 -10.04
N HIS A 373 3.44 30.35 -10.39
CA HIS A 373 3.73 31.49 -9.49
C HIS A 373 2.84 31.51 -8.25
N GLU A 374 1.54 31.25 -8.38
CA GLU A 374 0.61 31.22 -7.23
C GLU A 374 0.99 30.13 -6.23
N LEU A 375 1.42 28.97 -6.73
CA LEU A 375 1.87 27.87 -5.88
C LEU A 375 3.21 28.19 -5.21
N ALA A 376 4.13 28.82 -5.92
CA ALA A 376 5.41 29.28 -5.39
C ALA A 376 5.23 30.31 -4.27
N LEU A 377 4.33 31.29 -4.45
CA LEU A 377 3.99 32.29 -3.44
C LEU A 377 3.30 31.62 -2.23
N SER A 378 2.34 30.74 -2.48
CA SER A 378 1.64 30.01 -1.41
C SER A 378 2.59 29.14 -0.58
N LEU A 379 3.57 28.50 -1.21
CA LEU A 379 4.62 27.72 -0.54
C LEU A 379 5.40 28.58 0.45
N LEU A 380 5.88 29.75 0.01
CA LEU A 380 6.65 30.66 0.87
C LEU A 380 5.79 31.28 1.97
N GLN A 381 4.55 31.65 1.66
CA GLN A 381 3.61 32.17 2.64
C GLN A 381 3.33 31.15 3.76
N ARG A 382 3.15 29.88 3.43
CA ARG A 382 2.93 28.80 4.41
C ARG A 382 4.21 28.37 5.14
N GLY A 383 5.39 28.76 4.65
CA GLY A 383 6.69 28.56 5.31
C GLY A 383 6.87 29.37 6.61
N GLY A 384 5.95 30.29 6.92
CA GLY A 384 5.97 31.07 8.17
C GLY A 384 6.84 32.33 8.08
N THR A 385 7.08 32.95 9.24
CA THR A 385 7.74 34.28 9.34
C THR A 385 9.16 34.28 8.78
N SER A 386 9.88 33.17 8.93
CA SER A 386 11.25 33.00 8.43
C SER A 386 11.34 33.05 6.90
N ALA A 387 10.26 32.70 6.18
CA ALA A 387 10.20 32.69 4.72
C ALA A 387 9.73 34.02 4.10
N MET A 388 9.28 34.99 4.91
CA MET A 388 8.71 36.26 4.43
C MET A 388 9.69 37.10 3.58
N GLY A 389 10.98 37.08 3.91
CA GLY A 389 12.00 37.74 3.09
C GLY A 389 12.10 37.16 1.68
N ALA A 390 12.10 35.82 1.58
CA ALA A 390 12.10 35.14 0.29
C ALA A 390 10.80 35.36 -0.50
N LEU A 391 9.66 35.50 0.18
CA LEU A 391 8.38 35.83 -0.43
C LEU A 391 8.42 37.23 -1.06
N ALA A 392 8.89 38.24 -0.32
CA ALA A 392 8.99 39.61 -0.81
C ALA A 392 9.91 39.71 -2.05
N GLU A 393 11.05 39.02 -2.03
CA GLU A 393 11.93 38.92 -3.21
C GLU A 393 11.21 38.35 -4.43
N LEU A 394 10.43 37.27 -4.24
CA LEU A 394 9.75 36.59 -5.34
C LEU A 394 8.62 37.45 -5.92
N VAL A 395 7.85 38.14 -5.08
CA VAL A 395 6.78 39.06 -5.54
C VAL A 395 7.37 40.16 -6.42
N ASN A 396 8.46 40.78 -5.99
CA ASN A 396 9.12 41.82 -6.78
C ASN A 396 9.59 41.31 -8.16
N LEU A 397 10.08 40.07 -8.23
CA LEU A 397 10.48 39.45 -9.50
C LEU A 397 9.29 39.20 -10.42
N VAL A 398 8.18 38.68 -9.89
CA VAL A 398 6.96 38.42 -10.67
C VAL A 398 6.34 39.72 -11.20
N GLU A 399 6.26 40.76 -10.37
CA GLU A 399 5.78 42.07 -10.80
C GLU A 399 6.68 42.71 -11.87
N PHE A 400 7.99 42.50 -11.78
CA PHE A 400 8.94 43.00 -12.77
C PHE A 400 8.82 42.26 -14.11
N GLU A 401 8.61 40.94 -14.09
CA GLU A 401 8.35 40.15 -15.30
C GLU A 401 7.02 40.53 -15.96
N GLN A 402 5.97 40.83 -15.19
CA GLN A 402 4.69 41.30 -15.71
C GLN A 402 4.73 42.73 -16.29
N LYS A 403 5.69 43.56 -15.87
CA LYS A 403 5.87 44.95 -16.33
C LYS A 403 6.77 45.09 -17.56
N LYS A 404 7.39 44.02 -18.07
CA LYS A 404 8.11 44.10 -19.34
C LYS A 404 7.10 44.26 -20.48
N PRO A 405 7.14 45.36 -21.27
CA PRO A 405 6.30 45.47 -22.45
C PRO A 405 6.69 44.33 -23.41
N CYS A 406 5.69 43.62 -23.95
CA CYS A 406 5.90 42.70 -25.06
C CYS A 406 6.53 43.49 -26.21
N SER A 407 7.83 43.27 -26.45
CA SER A 407 8.53 43.72 -27.64
C SER A 407 8.40 42.68 -28.75
#